data_AF-A0A7C2KSR2-F1
#
_entry.id   AF-A0A7C2KSR2-F1
#
_cell.length_a   1.000
_cell.length_b   1.000
_cell.length_c   1.000
_cell.angle_alpha   90.00
_cell.angle_beta   90.00
_cell.angle_gamma   90.00
#
_symmetry.space_group_name_H-M   'P 1'
#
loop_
_entity.id
_entity.type
_entity.pdbx_description
1 polymer ?
#
loop_
_entity_poly.entity_id
_entity_poly.type
_entity_poly.pdbx_seq_one_letter_code
_entity_poly.pdbx_strand_id
1 'polypeptide(L)'
;MKEKVLVIKAKFEMVKIVLGGILTAEDLSHKKYLKVLIDATENTYLQLNESICESLVMCKECAKKRDILNQYLNLLEDIELGKTIDAQMEAELARFPEAINEIIDRINTILIDM
;
A
#
# COMPACT_ATOMS: atom_id res chain seq x y z
N MET A 1 -16.18 3.50 14.91
CA MET A 1 -14.97 4.18 14.37
C MET A 1 -13.70 3.36 14.61
N LYS A 2 -13.37 3.01 15.86
CA LYS A 2 -12.19 2.18 16.21
C LYS A 2 -12.09 0.86 15.44
N GLU A 3 -13.19 0.12 15.31
CA GLU A 3 -13.26 -1.13 14.54
C GLU A 3 -12.91 -0.93 13.06
N LYS A 4 -13.39 0.14 12.42
CA LYS A 4 -13.07 0.46 11.02
C LYS A 4 -11.59 0.79 10.84
N VAL A 5 -11.00 1.51 11.79
CA VAL A 5 -9.56 1.84 11.78
C VAL A 5 -8.71 0.56 11.93
N LEU A 6 -9.16 -0.41 12.75
CA LEU A 6 -8.51 -1.72 12.86
C LEU A 6 -8.60 -2.53 11.57
N VAL A 7 -9.73 -2.50 10.87
CA VAL A 7 -9.88 -3.14 9.54
C VAL A 7 -8.90 -2.53 8.54
N ILE A 8 -8.83 -1.20 8.48
CA ILE A 8 -7.87 -0.49 7.60
C ILE A 8 -6.43 -0.91 7.93
N LYS A 9 -6.07 -0.91 9.22
CA LYS A 9 -4.74 -1.36 9.66
C LYS A 9 -4.45 -2.78 9.18
N ALA A 10 -5.39 -3.71 9.38
CA ALA A 10 -5.20 -5.11 8.98
C ALA A 10 -4.93 -5.26 7.48
N LYS A 11 -5.54 -4.42 6.62
CA LYS A 11 -5.25 -4.44 5.18
C LYS A 11 -3.82 -3.97 4.86
N PHE A 12 -3.36 -2.88 5.48
CA PHE A 12 -1.98 -2.43 5.31
C PHE A 12 -0.96 -3.44 5.86
N GLU A 13 -1.27 -4.12 6.97
CA GLU A 13 -0.43 -5.20 7.51
C GLU A 13 -0.31 -6.38 6.53
N MET A 14 -1.37 -6.71 5.76
CA MET A 14 -1.28 -7.73 4.71
C MET A 14 -0.28 -7.32 3.62
N VAL A 15 -0.33 -6.07 3.16
CA VAL A 15 0.63 -5.55 2.17
C VAL A 15 2.05 -5.60 2.74
N LYS A 16 2.24 -5.17 4.00
CA LYS A 16 3.53 -5.24 4.69
C LYS A 16 4.09 -6.67 4.77
N ILE A 17 3.25 -7.66 5.06
CA ILE A 17 3.68 -9.07 5.12
C ILE A 17 4.19 -9.54 3.75
N VAL A 18 3.53 -9.14 2.66
CA VAL A 18 3.97 -9.51 1.30
C VAL A 18 5.25 -8.76 0.90
N LEU A 19 5.34 -7.47 1.19
CA LEU A 19 6.54 -6.65 0.93
C LEU A 19 7.75 -7.14 1.71
N GLY A 20 7.55 -7.61 2.94
CA GLY A 20 8.64 -7.84 3.87
C GLY A 20 9.26 -6.52 4.33
N GLY A 21 10.59 -6.50 4.49
CA GLY A 21 11.34 -5.32 4.96
C GLY A 21 12.00 -4.50 3.85
N ILE A 22 12.20 -5.09 2.67
CA ILE A 22 12.92 -4.50 1.54
C ILE A 22 12.26 -5.02 0.26
N LEU A 23 12.16 -4.17 -0.76
CA LEU A 23 11.69 -4.54 -2.09
C LEU A 23 12.81 -4.29 -3.10
N THR A 24 13.24 -5.33 -3.82
CA THR A 24 14.31 -5.24 -4.84
C THR A 24 13.79 -5.55 -6.23
N ALA A 25 14.55 -5.15 -7.26
CA ALA A 25 14.25 -5.52 -8.64
C ALA A 25 14.28 -7.05 -8.87
N GLU A 26 15.11 -7.79 -8.12
CA GLU A 26 15.16 -9.26 -8.16
C GLU A 26 13.83 -9.86 -7.69
N ASP A 27 13.29 -9.38 -6.56
CA ASP A 27 11.98 -9.81 -6.05
C ASP A 27 10.88 -9.64 -7.09
N LEU A 28 10.88 -8.48 -7.76
CA LEU A 28 9.89 -8.10 -8.77
C LEU A 28 10.02 -8.88 -10.09
N SER A 29 11.20 -9.46 -10.36
CA SER A 29 11.40 -10.37 -11.49
C SER A 29 10.63 -11.71 -11.33
N HIS A 30 10.33 -12.08 -10.08
CA HIS A 30 9.53 -13.27 -9.78
C HIS A 30 8.04 -13.00 -10.01
N LYS A 31 7.54 -13.37 -11.19
CA LYS A 31 6.14 -13.17 -11.61
C LYS A 31 5.09 -13.53 -10.55
N LYS A 32 5.28 -14.64 -9.82
CA LYS A 32 4.35 -15.06 -8.76
C LYS A 32 4.36 -14.09 -7.58
N TYR A 33 5.53 -13.62 -7.18
CA TYR A 33 5.67 -12.64 -6.11
C TYR A 33 5.05 -11.30 -6.51
N LEU A 34 5.43 -10.79 -7.69
CA LEU A 34 4.87 -9.55 -8.26
C LEU A 34 3.34 -9.59 -8.29
N LYS A 35 2.76 -10.69 -8.80
CA LYS A 35 1.30 -10.86 -8.83
C LYS A 35 0.67 -10.81 -7.44
N VAL A 36 1.23 -11.52 -6.46
CA VAL A 36 0.71 -11.50 -5.08
C VAL A 36 0.78 -10.10 -4.47
N LEU A 37 1.83 -9.35 -4.78
CA LEU A 37 1.99 -7.97 -4.32
C LEU A 37 0.99 -7.01 -4.97
N ILE A 38 0.77 -7.13 -6.29
CA ILE A 38 -0.26 -6.38 -7.02
C ILE A 38 -1.63 -6.67 -6.40
N ASP A 39 -1.99 -7.96 -6.32
CA ASP A 39 -3.30 -8.40 -5.81
C ASP A 39 -3.53 -7.88 -4.36
N ALA A 40 -2.52 -7.95 -3.48
CA ALA A 40 -2.64 -7.46 -2.10
C ALA A 40 -2.81 -5.93 -2.02
N THR A 41 -2.09 -5.20 -2.87
CA THR A 41 -2.12 -3.74 -2.94
C THR A 41 -3.47 -3.25 -3.51
N GLU A 42 -3.95 -3.89 -4.58
CA GLU A 42 -5.22 -3.59 -5.24
C GLU A 42 -6.40 -3.86 -4.30
N ASN A 43 -6.41 -5.03 -3.65
CA ASN A 43 -7.45 -5.35 -2.67
C ASN A 43 -7.50 -4.32 -1.52
N THR A 44 -6.34 -3.83 -1.07
CA THR A 44 -6.28 -2.78 -0.04
C THR A 44 -6.82 -1.46 -0.56
N TYR A 45 -6.46 -1.08 -1.78
CA TYR A 45 -6.97 0.11 -2.46
C TYR A 45 -8.50 0.09 -2.59
N LEU A 46 -9.07 -1.01 -3.10
CA LEU A 46 -10.52 -1.16 -3.31
C LEU A 46 -11.28 -1.06 -1.99
N GLN A 47 -10.79 -1.73 -0.94
CA GLN A 47 -11.40 -1.69 0.38
C GLN A 47 -11.38 -0.28 0.99
N LEU A 48 -10.31 0.49 0.79
CA LEU A 48 -10.29 1.91 1.19
C LEU A 48 -11.29 2.75 0.39
N ASN A 49 -11.52 2.42 -0.88
CA ASN A 49 -12.48 3.15 -1.70
C ASN A 49 -13.92 2.87 -1.26
N GLU A 50 -14.23 1.62 -0.89
CA GLU A 50 -15.56 1.19 -0.44
C GLU A 50 -15.90 1.66 0.98
N SER A 51 -14.91 1.71 1.88
CA SER A 51 -15.18 1.83 3.33
C SER A 51 -15.39 3.26 3.83
N ILE A 52 -15.19 4.28 2.98
CA ILE A 52 -14.89 5.65 3.45
C ILE A 52 -15.78 6.71 2.78
N CYS A 53 -17.00 6.88 3.28
CA CYS A 53 -17.81 8.08 3.01
C CYS A 53 -18.66 8.56 4.21
N GLU A 54 -18.29 8.20 5.45
CA GLU A 54 -19.10 8.60 6.62
C GLU A 54 -18.66 9.93 7.28
N SER A 55 -17.41 10.38 7.10
CA SER A 55 -16.98 11.72 7.57
C SER A 55 -15.89 12.35 6.68
N LEU A 56 -15.93 13.67 6.52
CA LEU A 56 -15.01 14.43 5.65
C LEU A 56 -13.53 14.29 6.03
N VAL A 57 -13.22 14.16 7.32
CA VAL A 57 -11.83 14.04 7.81
C VAL A 57 -11.25 12.65 7.49
N MET A 58 -12.01 11.58 7.78
CA MET A 58 -11.63 10.22 7.38
C MET A 58 -11.52 10.11 5.86
N CYS A 59 -12.42 10.75 5.11
CA CYS A 59 -12.38 10.78 3.65
C CYS A 59 -11.06 11.36 3.12
N LYS A 60 -10.61 12.49 3.65
CA LYS A 60 -9.31 13.09 3.26
C LYS A 60 -8.12 12.19 3.61
N GLU A 61 -8.12 11.60 4.80
CA GLU A 61 -7.01 10.76 5.25
C GLU A 61 -6.93 9.43 4.50
N CYS A 62 -8.06 8.86 4.10
CA CYS A 62 -8.09 7.67 3.29
C CYS A 62 -7.82 7.95 1.81
N ALA A 63 -8.24 9.11 1.28
CA ALA A 63 -7.88 9.54 -0.06
C ALA A 63 -6.36 9.60 -0.22
N LYS A 64 -5.65 10.23 0.72
CA LYS A 64 -4.17 10.27 0.70
C LYS A 64 -3.53 8.87 0.70
N LYS A 65 -4.02 7.97 1.55
CA LYS A 65 -3.50 6.59 1.65
C LYS A 65 -3.79 5.79 0.37
N ARG A 66 -4.95 6.00 -0.23
CA ARG A 66 -5.35 5.42 -1.51
C ARG A 66 -4.47 5.93 -2.65
N ASP A 67 -4.16 7.22 -2.68
CA ASP A 67 -3.29 7.81 -3.71
C ASP A 67 -1.89 7.21 -3.67
N ILE A 68 -1.34 6.95 -2.47
CA ILE A 68 -0.08 6.23 -2.28
C ILE A 68 -0.16 4.82 -2.88
N LEU A 69 -1.20 4.04 -2.55
CA LEU A 69 -1.38 2.69 -3.12
C LEU A 69 -1.52 2.72 -4.64
N ASN A 70 -2.25 3.70 -5.17
CA ASN A 70 -2.43 3.86 -6.62
C ASN A 70 -1.11 4.14 -7.33
N GLN A 71 -0.26 4.99 -6.76
CA GLN A 71 1.07 5.25 -7.30
C GLN A 71 1.86 3.94 -7.44
N TYR A 72 1.92 3.14 -6.38
CA TYR A 72 2.66 1.88 -6.39
C TYR A 72 2.01 0.82 -7.28
N LEU A 73 0.69 0.76 -7.37
CA LEU A 73 -0.01 -0.13 -8.31
C LEU A 73 0.42 0.15 -9.75
N ASN A 74 0.43 1.42 -10.16
CA ASN A 74 0.87 1.78 -11.52
C ASN A 74 2.32 1.34 -11.78
N LEU A 75 3.22 1.49 -10.80
CA LEU A 75 4.61 1.04 -10.94
C LEU A 75 4.71 -0.48 -11.06
N LEU A 76 3.95 -1.24 -10.26
CA LEU A 76 3.96 -2.70 -10.29
C LEU A 76 3.33 -3.26 -11.58
N GLU A 77 2.24 -2.67 -12.04
CA GLU A 77 1.59 -3.01 -13.32
C GLU A 77 2.51 -2.73 -14.50
N ASP A 78 3.22 -1.60 -14.48
CA ASP A 78 4.23 -1.25 -15.48
C ASP A 78 5.31 -2.34 -15.60
N ILE A 79 5.75 -2.88 -14.47
CA ILE A 79 6.72 -3.98 -14.42
C ILE A 79 6.09 -5.30 -14.91
N GLU A 80 4.85 -5.58 -14.54
CA GLU A 80 4.12 -6.77 -15.00
C GLU A 80 3.97 -6.77 -16.54
N LEU A 81 3.75 -5.60 -17.12
CA LEU A 81 3.69 -5.37 -18.57
C LEU A 81 5.06 -5.39 -19.26
N GLY A 82 6.15 -5.58 -18.50
CA GLY A 82 7.50 -5.75 -19.03
C GLY A 82 8.28 -4.46 -19.24
N LYS A 83 7.87 -3.33 -18.63
CA LYS A 83 8.71 -2.13 -18.62
C LYS A 83 9.99 -2.40 -17.84
N THR A 84 11.09 -1.83 -18.34
CA THR A 84 12.38 -1.90 -17.65
C THR A 84 12.37 -1.00 -16.42
N ILE A 85 12.82 -1.53 -15.29
CA ILE A 85 13.01 -0.76 -14.05
C ILE A 85 14.24 0.14 -14.25
N ASP A 86 14.02 1.45 -14.33
CA ASP A 86 15.08 2.45 -14.32
C ASP A 86 15.43 2.88 -12.89
N ALA A 87 16.47 3.70 -12.75
CA ALA A 87 16.95 4.15 -11.43
C ALA A 87 15.92 4.98 -10.65
N GLN A 88 15.00 5.67 -11.34
CA GLN A 88 13.95 6.44 -10.66
C GLN A 88 12.89 5.48 -10.11
N MET A 89 12.40 4.56 -10.94
CA MET A 89 11.44 3.54 -10.55
C MET A 89 11.99 2.69 -9.40
N GLU A 90 13.26 2.29 -9.46
CA GLU A 90 13.92 1.56 -8.38
C GLU A 90 13.93 2.34 -7.06
N ALA A 91 14.26 3.64 -7.11
CA ALA A 91 14.26 4.50 -5.92
C ALA A 91 12.84 4.70 -5.34
N GLU A 92 11.81 4.76 -6.19
CA GLU A 92 10.41 4.82 -5.74
C GLU A 92 9.99 3.49 -5.09
N LEU A 93 10.24 2.35 -5.74
CA LEU A 93 9.90 1.03 -5.22
C LEU A 93 10.59 0.70 -3.89
N ALA A 94 11.85 1.12 -3.73
CA ALA A 94 12.60 0.94 -2.49
C ALA A 94 11.94 1.64 -1.29
N ARG A 95 11.15 2.71 -1.52
CA ARG A 95 10.40 3.44 -0.48
C ARG A 95 9.05 2.82 -0.16
N PHE A 96 8.59 1.83 -0.93
CA PHE A 96 7.27 1.27 -0.73
C PHE A 96 7.10 0.61 0.65
N PRO A 97 8.05 -0.23 1.14
CA PRO A 97 7.96 -0.79 2.48
C PRO A 97 7.93 0.29 3.58
N GLU A 98 8.69 1.38 3.41
CA GLU A 98 8.72 2.50 4.35
C GLU A 98 7.37 3.23 4.38
N ALA A 99 6.82 3.56 3.21
CA ALA A 99 5.52 4.22 3.09
C ALA A 99 4.39 3.42 3.74
N ILE A 100 4.39 2.09 3.59
CA ILE A 100 3.40 1.22 4.24
C ILE A 100 3.57 1.22 5.76
N ASN A 101 4.81 1.16 6.26
CA ASN A 101 5.09 1.25 7.69
C ASN A 101 4.63 2.58 8.30
N GLU A 102 4.92 3.71 7.65
CA GLU A 102 4.50 5.03 8.10
C GLU A 102 2.98 5.16 8.21
N ILE A 103 2.24 4.56 7.25
CA ILE A 103 0.77 4.53 7.30
C ILE A 103 0.28 3.73 8.51
N ILE A 104 0.87 2.55 8.76
CA ILE A 104 0.51 1.70 9.91
C ILE A 104 0.79 2.42 11.22
N ASP A 105 1.96 3.05 11.34
CA ASP A 105 2.33 3.81 12.54
C ASP A 105 1.41 4.99 12.78
N ARG A 106 1.04 5.71 11.71
CA ARG A 106 0.06 6.80 11.82
C ARG A 106 -1.31 6.30 12.29
N ILE A 107 -1.75 5.13 11.83
CA ILE A 107 -2.98 4.50 12.29
C ILE A 107 -2.87 4.13 13.78
N ASN A 108 -1.73 3.61 14.21
CA ASN A 108 -1.48 3.29 15.62
C ASN A 108 -1.57 4.53 16.51
N THR A 109 -0.98 5.66 16.11
CA THR A 109 -1.09 6.93 16.86
C THR A 109 -2.55 7.35 17.02
N ILE A 110 -3.35 7.31 15.95
CA ILE A 110 -4.77 7.65 16.00
C ILE A 110 -5.53 6.72 16.96
N LEU A 111 -5.23 5.42 16.94
CA LEU A 111 -5.89 4.43 17.83
C LEU A 111 -5.53 4.62 19.31
N ILE A 112 -4.37 5.19 19.62
CA ILE A 112 -3.93 5.52 20.99
C ILE A 112 -4.65 6.78 21.48
N ASP A 113 -4.81 7.78 20.60
CA ASP A 113 -5.46 9.07 20.91
C ASP A 113 -7.01 8.99 20.96
N MET A 114 -7.60 7.83 20.60
CA MET A 114 -9.04 7.54 20.56
C MET A 114 -9.56 6.77 21.78
#